data_AF-A0A8B5X4H4-F1
#
_entry.id   AF-A0A8B5X4H4-F1
#
_cell.length_a   1.000
_cell.length_b   1.000
_cell.length_c   1.000
_cell.angle_alpha   90.00
_cell.angle_beta   90.00
_cell.angle_gamma   90.00
#
_symmetry.space_group_name_H-M   'P 1'
#
loop_
_entity.id
_entity.type
_entity.pdbx_description
1 polymer ?
#
loop_
_entity_poly.entity_id
_entity_poly.type
_entity_poly.pdbx_seq_one_letter_code
_entity_poly.pdbx_strand_id
1 'polypeptide(L)'
;FSHWINHMFRGSLESSDIEKVSQLTEVKTMLAEVVEKIEKRGEDRGKQQGIQQGIQQGMQQGMQQARREDARKMLKRGFSVADIADITGLSEQEILSLRRDSD
;
A
#
# COMPACT_ATOMS: atom_id res chain seq x y z
N PHE A 1 35.49 21.83 -1.07
CA PHE A 1 35.22 22.08 0.37
C PHE A 1 36.52 22.28 1.15
N SER A 2 37.46 21.32 1.13
CA SER A 2 38.72 21.35 1.89
C SER A 2 39.62 22.59 1.68
N HIS A 3 39.62 23.15 0.46
CA HIS A 3 40.39 24.36 0.14
C HIS A 3 39.86 25.63 0.84
N TRP A 4 38.54 25.73 1.06
CA TRP A 4 37.92 26.84 1.78
C TRP A 4 38.17 26.78 3.29
N ILE A 5 38.12 25.56 3.87
CA ILE A 5 38.44 25.31 5.29
C ILE A 5 39.88 25.78 5.57
N ASN A 6 40.85 25.40 4.73
CA ASN A 6 42.23 25.82 4.90
C ASN A 6 42.40 27.36 4.81
N HIS A 7 41.68 28.00 3.88
CA HIS A 7 41.69 29.46 3.73
C HIS A 7 41.08 30.19 4.94
N MET A 8 39.97 29.68 5.49
CA MET A 8 39.31 30.23 6.69
C MET A 8 40.21 30.13 7.93
N PHE A 9 40.94 29.02 8.07
CA PHE A 9 41.82 28.78 9.22
C PHE A 9 43.28 29.21 8.99
N ARG A 10 43.55 30.02 7.95
CA ARG A 10 44.87 30.64 7.67
C ARG A 10 46.07 29.68 7.86
N GLY A 11 45.95 28.43 7.44
CA GLY A 11 47.04 27.44 7.53
C GLY A 11 47.32 26.88 8.93
N SER A 12 46.41 27.06 9.90
CA SER A 12 46.54 26.50 11.27
C SER A 12 46.08 25.05 11.41
N LEU A 13 45.62 24.42 10.32
CA LEU A 13 45.15 23.03 10.31
C LEU A 13 46.14 22.12 9.59
N GLU A 14 46.46 21.00 10.22
CA GLU A 14 47.27 19.93 9.63
C GLU A 14 46.48 19.17 8.56
N SER A 15 47.20 18.53 7.62
CA SER A 15 46.56 17.77 6.52
C SER A 15 45.67 16.62 7.05
N SER A 16 46.05 16.00 8.17
CA SER A 16 45.24 14.96 8.82
C SER A 16 43.91 15.47 9.35
N ASP A 17 43.82 16.75 9.75
CA ASP A 17 42.57 17.32 10.27
C ASP A 17 41.63 17.71 9.14
N ILE A 18 42.18 18.18 8.01
CA ILE A 18 41.43 18.41 6.78
C ILE A 18 40.84 17.09 6.25
N GLU A 19 41.60 16.00 6.31
CA GLU A 19 41.15 14.67 5.89
C GLU A 19 39.99 14.15 6.77
N LYS A 20 40.11 14.24 8.10
CA LYS A 20 39.02 13.87 9.03
C LYS A 20 37.75 14.66 8.76
N VAL A 21 37.86 15.97 8.55
CA VAL A 21 36.71 16.83 8.23
C VAL A 21 36.08 16.42 6.90
N SER A 22 36.89 16.13 5.88
CA SER A 22 36.40 15.66 4.57
C SER A 22 35.64 14.34 4.69
N GLN A 23 36.20 13.37 5.41
CA GLN A 23 35.57 12.06 5.65
C GLN A 23 34.23 12.21 6.40
N LEU A 24 34.17 13.07 7.42
CA LEU A 24 32.92 13.34 8.15
C LEU A 24 31.85 13.97 7.25
N THR A 25 32.24 14.88 6.37
CA THR A 25 31.31 15.48 5.39
C THR A 25 30.80 14.45 4.40
N GLU A 26 31.67 13.57 3.88
CA GLU A 26 31.29 12.50 2.96
C GLU A 26 30.32 11.51 3.63
N VAL A 27 30.58 11.10 4.87
CA VAL A 27 29.68 10.22 5.64
C VAL A 27 28.31 10.87 5.83
N LYS A 28 28.26 12.18 6.13
CA LYS A 28 26.98 12.90 6.25
C LYS A 28 26.19 12.90 4.94
N THR A 29 26.87 13.12 3.81
CA THR A 29 26.24 13.08 2.48
C THR A 29 25.72 11.68 2.15
N MET A 30 26.54 10.64 2.33
CA MET A 30 26.12 9.26 2.13
C MET A 30 24.94 8.88 3.03
N LEU A 31 24.94 9.32 4.29
CA LEU A 31 23.82 9.07 5.21
C LEU A 31 22.54 9.75 4.74
N ALA A 32 22.61 11.00 4.26
CA ALA A 32 21.45 11.70 3.72
C ALA A 32 20.84 10.96 2.51
N GLU A 33 21.68 10.49 1.58
CA GLU A 33 21.23 9.69 0.44
C GLU A 33 20.60 8.36 0.88
N VAL A 34 21.16 7.70 1.89
CA VAL A 34 20.60 6.46 2.45
C VAL A 34 19.23 6.72 3.08
N VAL A 35 19.08 7.80 3.84
CA VAL A 35 17.81 8.19 4.47
C VAL A 35 16.75 8.47 3.39
N GLU A 36 17.06 9.29 2.39
CA GLU A 36 16.15 9.58 1.27
C GLU A 36 15.70 8.29 0.56
N LYS A 37 16.64 7.36 0.33
CA LYS A 37 16.35 6.08 -0.29
C LYS A 37 15.47 5.18 0.58
N ILE A 38 15.63 5.22 1.90
CA ILE A 38 14.79 4.48 2.85
C ILE A 38 13.38 5.06 2.85
N GLU A 39 13.25 6.38 2.92
CA GLU A 39 11.95 7.09 2.90
C GLU A 39 11.19 6.76 1.62
N LYS A 40 11.83 6.94 0.46
CA LYS A 40 11.24 6.62 -0.85
C LYS A 40 10.80 5.15 -0.95
N ARG A 41 11.63 4.22 -0.46
CA ARG A 41 11.27 2.79 -0.42
C ARG A 41 10.09 2.53 0.52
N GLY A 42 10.01 3.25 1.62
CA GLY A 42 8.88 3.18 2.56
C GLY A 42 7.58 3.64 1.91
N GLU A 43 7.61 4.80 1.24
CA GLU A 43 6.47 5.35 0.50
C GLU A 43 6.02 4.42 -0.63
N ASP A 44 6.96 3.93 -1.45
CA ASP A 44 6.66 3.00 -2.54
C ASP A 44 6.01 1.71 -2.03
N ARG A 45 6.55 1.14 -0.95
CA ARG A 45 5.97 -0.06 -0.30
C ARG A 45 4.58 0.21 0.25
N GLY A 46 4.39 1.32 0.97
CA GLY A 46 3.10 1.69 1.53
C GLY A 46 2.04 1.88 0.43
N LYS A 47 2.40 2.56 -0.66
CA LYS A 47 1.53 2.74 -1.83
C LYS A 47 1.18 1.41 -2.50
N GLN A 48 2.16 0.53 -2.73
CA GLN A 48 1.93 -0.78 -3.32
C GLN A 48 1.00 -1.65 -2.45
N GLN A 49 1.25 -1.68 -1.13
CA GLN A 49 0.41 -2.43 -0.19
C GLN A 49 -1.02 -1.88 -0.16
N GLY A 50 -1.18 -0.56 -0.10
CA GLY A 50 -2.50 0.08 -0.12
C GLY A 50 -3.28 -0.23 -1.39
N ILE A 51 -2.64 -0.16 -2.56
CA ILE A 51 -3.26 -0.51 -3.84
C ILE A 51 -3.65 -1.99 -3.87
N GLN A 52 -2.77 -2.89 -3.45
CA GLN A 52 -3.05 -4.32 -3.47
C GLN A 52 -4.21 -4.69 -2.54
N GLN A 53 -4.21 -4.15 -1.32
CA GLN A 53 -5.30 -4.34 -0.35
C GLN A 53 -6.62 -3.77 -0.88
N GLY A 54 -6.58 -2.56 -1.45
CA GLY A 54 -7.77 -1.93 -2.03
C GLY A 54 -8.36 -2.73 -3.19
N ILE A 55 -7.53 -3.23 -4.11
CA ILE A 55 -7.98 -4.08 -5.22
C ILE A 55 -8.59 -5.39 -4.70
N GLN A 56 -7.93 -6.05 -3.75
CA GLN A 56 -8.42 -7.31 -3.19
C GLN A 56 -9.76 -7.13 -2.48
N GLN A 57 -9.88 -6.12 -1.63
CA GLN A 57 -11.12 -5.80 -0.92
C GLN A 57 -12.23 -5.43 -1.91
N GLY A 58 -11.94 -4.56 -2.87
CA GLY A 58 -12.90 -4.13 -3.88
C GLY A 58 -13.40 -5.29 -4.75
N MET A 59 -12.51 -6.19 -5.16
CA MET A 59 -12.88 -7.38 -5.94
C MET A 59 -13.75 -8.35 -5.12
N GLN A 60 -13.40 -8.61 -3.86
CA GLN A 60 -14.18 -9.48 -2.99
C GLN A 60 -15.58 -8.92 -2.72
N GLN A 61 -15.67 -7.62 -2.41
CA GLN A 61 -16.94 -6.92 -2.21
C GLN A 61 -17.78 -6.94 -3.49
N GLY A 62 -17.18 -6.63 -4.65
CA GLY A 62 -17.86 -6.65 -5.95
C GLY A 62 -18.41 -8.03 -6.30
N MET A 63 -17.63 -9.10 -6.11
CA MET A 63 -18.10 -10.48 -6.35
C MET A 63 -19.22 -10.87 -5.40
N GLN A 64 -19.17 -10.48 -4.13
CA GLN A 64 -20.25 -10.76 -3.18
C GLN A 64 -21.53 -9.99 -3.54
N GLN A 65 -21.40 -8.71 -3.92
CA GLN A 65 -22.52 -7.89 -4.35
C GLN A 65 -23.18 -8.45 -5.62
N ALA A 66 -22.38 -8.81 -6.63
CA ALA A 66 -22.87 -9.41 -7.87
C ALA A 66 -23.68 -10.70 -7.59
N ARG A 67 -23.14 -11.59 -6.75
CA ARG A 67 -23.85 -12.82 -6.35
C ARG A 67 -25.20 -12.52 -5.68
N ARG A 68 -25.26 -11.52 -4.79
CA ARG A 68 -26.51 -11.12 -4.11
C ARG A 68 -27.51 -10.48 -5.08
N GLU A 69 -27.04 -9.66 -6.01
CA GLU A 69 -27.89 -9.06 -7.05
C GLU A 69 -28.48 -10.11 -7.99
N ASP A 70 -27.67 -11.09 -8.40
CA ASP A 70 -28.14 -12.18 -9.25
C ASP A 70 -29.12 -13.09 -8.49
N ALA A 71 -28.84 -13.42 -7.23
CA ALA A 71 -29.78 -14.14 -6.36
C ALA A 71 -31.12 -13.40 -6.23
N ARG A 72 -31.12 -12.07 -6.06
CA ARG A 72 -32.35 -11.26 -6.04
C ARG A 72 -33.12 -11.34 -7.36
N LYS A 73 -32.43 -11.28 -8.51
CA LYS A 73 -33.08 -11.41 -9.83
C LYS A 73 -33.66 -12.81 -10.02
N MET A 74 -32.97 -13.85 -9.57
CA MET A 74 -33.45 -15.24 -9.64
C MET A 74 -34.68 -15.46 -8.76
N LEU A 75 -34.68 -14.94 -7.52
CA LEU A 75 -35.86 -14.96 -6.64
C LEU A 75 -37.07 -14.31 -7.32
N LYS A 76 -36.89 -13.12 -7.91
CA LYS A 76 -37.95 -12.42 -8.65
C LYS A 76 -38.47 -13.20 -9.87
N ARG A 77 -37.65 -14.09 -10.43
CA ARG A 77 -38.01 -14.97 -11.54
C ARG A 77 -38.61 -16.31 -11.08
N GLY A 78 -38.76 -16.54 -9.78
CA GLY A 78 -39.40 -17.73 -9.22
C GLY A 78 -38.50 -18.95 -9.08
N PHE A 79 -37.17 -18.78 -9.13
CA PHE A 79 -36.23 -19.88 -8.85
C PHE A 79 -36.35 -20.32 -7.38
N SER A 80 -36.14 -21.61 -7.12
CA SER A 80 -36.15 -22.13 -5.75
C SER A 80 -34.92 -21.66 -4.97
N VAL A 81 -35.03 -21.58 -3.64
CA VAL A 81 -33.89 -21.18 -2.79
C VAL A 81 -32.72 -22.15 -2.95
N ALA A 82 -33.01 -23.44 -3.11
CA ALA A 82 -31.99 -24.47 -3.32
C ALA A 82 -31.23 -24.27 -4.64
N ASP A 83 -31.92 -24.01 -5.75
CA ASP A 83 -31.27 -23.76 -7.05
C ASP A 83 -30.42 -22.49 -7.01
N ILE A 84 -30.90 -21.44 -6.34
CA ILE A 84 -30.14 -20.20 -6.19
C ILE A 84 -28.88 -20.42 -5.35
N ALA A 85 -28.98 -21.20 -4.27
CA ALA A 85 -27.83 -21.53 -3.43
C ALA A 85 -26.76 -22.30 -4.22
N ASP A 86 -27.17 -23.27 -5.04
CA ASP A 86 -26.28 -24.04 -5.91
C ASP A 86 -25.59 -23.15 -6.96
N ILE A 87 -26.35 -22.29 -7.65
CA ILE A 87 -25.82 -21.44 -8.74
C ILE A 87 -24.92 -20.32 -8.19
N THR A 88 -25.34 -19.65 -7.11
CA THR A 88 -24.66 -18.45 -6.61
C THR A 88 -23.63 -18.75 -5.53
N GLY A 89 -23.67 -19.94 -4.94
CA GLY A 89 -22.83 -20.30 -3.79
C GLY A 89 -23.13 -19.48 -2.54
N LEU A 90 -24.30 -18.83 -2.46
CA LEU A 90 -24.80 -18.19 -1.24
C LEU A 90 -25.50 -19.22 -0.35
N SER A 91 -25.48 -18.99 0.95
CA SER A 91 -26.26 -19.81 1.86
C SER A 91 -27.77 -19.55 1.70
N GLU A 92 -28.59 -20.55 1.98
CA GLU A 92 -30.05 -20.38 1.97
C GLU A 92 -30.49 -19.26 2.92
N GLN A 93 -29.83 -19.10 4.07
CA GLN A 93 -30.10 -18.02 5.02
C GLN A 93 -29.85 -16.64 4.42
N GLU A 94 -28.76 -16.45 3.68
CA GLU A 94 -28.48 -15.20 2.96
C GLU A 94 -29.56 -14.94 1.90
N ILE A 95 -29.93 -15.96 1.12
CA ILE A 95 -30.98 -15.84 0.10
C ILE A 95 -32.34 -15.46 0.72
N LEU A 96 -32.70 -16.06 1.85
CA LEU A 96 -33.92 -15.74 2.59
C LEU A 96 -33.89 -14.33 3.19
N SER A 97 -32.73 -13.81 3.58
CA SER A 97 -32.60 -12.40 3.99
C SER A 97 -32.84 -11.44 2.82
N LEU A 98 -32.29 -11.74 1.63
CA LEU A 98 -32.49 -10.94 0.42
C LEU A 98 -33.95 -10.86 -0.03
N ARG A 99 -34.74 -11.91 0.25
CA ARG A 99 -36.18 -11.94 0.00
C ARG A 99 -36.91 -10.93 0.88
N ARG A 100 -36.58 -10.84 2.17
CA ARG A 100 -37.19 -9.91 3.13
C ARG A 100 -36.83 -8.45 2.87
N ASP A 101 -35.64 -8.19 2.33
CA ASP A 101 -35.20 -6.82 1.97
C ASP A 101 -35.86 -6.28 0.69
N SER A 102 -36.57 -7.13 -0.07
CA SER A 102 -37.19 -6.79 -1.36
C SER A 102 -38.71 -6.61 -1.29
N ASP A 103 -39.30 -6.83 -0.11
CA ASP A 103 -40.71 -6.54 0.24
C ASP A 103 -40.81 -5.13 0.86
#